data_AF-A0A2M8C9Q9-F1
#
_entry.id   AF-A0A2M8C9Q9-F1
#
_cell.length_a   1.000
_cell.length_b   1.000
_cell.length_c   1.000
_cell.angle_alpha   90.00
_cell.angle_beta   90.00
_cell.angle_gamma   90.00
#
_symmetry.space_group_name_H-M   'P 1'
#
loop_
_entity.id
_entity.type
_entity.pdbx_description
1 polymer ?
#
loop_
_entity_poly.entity_id
_entity_poly.type
_entity_poly.pdbx_seq_one_letter_code
_entity_poly.pdbx_strand_id
1 'polypeptide(L)'
;MLCRSNIALLALCFLFIKNTIDMRKKNSITLVEQAIILVPEFENRVRKLEQQIALRGQSNSTLNNYIRRIALFVIHFRTLPEQLNEDEINEYLVALALDPKSPSRSSFKHMVYGLRYYYRLLGMSKQAIALPSLKKEAKLPVILNYSELKELFAAPALLKQRIVLTLIYSAGLSGREAVNLKISDIDFECMTIHIRQSKYKKRPCRSPDP
;
A
#
# COMPACT_ATOMS: atom_id res chain seq x y z
N MET A 1 -3.79 40.95 29.16
CA MET A 1 -4.08 41.26 27.74
C MET A 1 -2.88 40.87 26.89
N LEU A 2 -2.98 39.75 26.18
CA LEU A 2 -2.11 39.27 25.08
C LEU A 2 -2.85 38.07 24.47
N CYS A 3 -4.12 38.26 24.06
CA CYS A 3 -4.51 38.48 22.67
C CYS A 3 -3.93 37.44 21.69
N ARG A 4 -4.68 36.35 21.51
CA ARG A 4 -5.35 35.94 20.24
C ARG A 4 -4.55 35.89 18.91
N SER A 5 -3.23 35.97 18.88
CA SER A 5 -2.49 36.15 17.62
C SER A 5 -1.71 34.93 17.07
N ASN A 6 -2.08 33.68 17.40
CA ASN A 6 -1.33 32.51 16.88
C ASN A 6 -2.16 31.42 16.19
N ILE A 7 -3.47 31.61 16.02
CA ILE A 7 -4.34 30.65 15.31
C ILE A 7 -4.29 30.88 13.78
N ALA A 8 -4.07 32.13 13.34
CA ALA A 8 -3.95 32.47 11.91
C ALA A 8 -2.64 31.95 11.28
N LEU A 9 -1.54 31.92 12.04
CA LEU A 9 -0.24 31.44 11.56
C LEU A 9 -0.21 29.90 11.38
N LEU A 10 -0.93 29.18 12.25
CA LEU A 10 -1.15 27.72 12.12
C LEU A 10 -2.06 27.39 10.92
N ALA A 11 -3.09 28.21 10.65
CA ALA A 11 -3.99 28.03 9.52
C ALA A 11 -3.29 28.26 8.15
N LEU A 12 -2.42 29.27 8.07
CA LEU A 12 -1.61 29.55 6.87
C LEU A 12 -0.56 28.46 6.61
N CYS A 13 0.08 27.92 7.66
CA CYS A 13 0.98 26.76 7.52
C CYS A 13 0.25 25.51 7.01
N PHE A 14 -0.98 25.26 7.45
CA PHE A 14 -1.77 24.11 6.98
C PHE A 14 -2.24 24.25 5.52
N LEU A 15 -2.57 25.47 5.07
CA LEU A 15 -2.94 25.72 3.67
C LEU A 15 -1.74 25.56 2.72
N PHE A 16 -0.54 25.95 3.17
CA PHE A 16 0.70 25.81 2.40
C PHE A 16 1.16 24.36 2.24
N ILE A 17 0.88 23.49 3.22
CA ILE A 17 1.16 22.04 3.16
C ILE A 17 0.22 21.31 2.20
N LYS A 18 -1.04 21.74 2.08
CA LYS A 18 -1.99 21.12 1.15
C LYS A 18 -1.68 21.43 -0.32
N ASN A 19 -1.09 22.60 -0.61
CA ASN A 19 -0.88 23.07 -1.98
C ASN A 19 0.44 22.62 -2.63
N THR A 20 1.31 21.90 -1.90
CA THR A 20 2.62 21.43 -2.41
C THR A 20 2.68 19.93 -2.71
N ILE A 21 1.61 19.17 -2.42
CA ILE A 21 1.59 17.72 -2.64
C ILE A 21 1.10 17.35 -4.05
N ASP A 22 0.41 18.26 -4.73
CA ASP A 22 -0.11 18.04 -6.07
C ASP A 22 0.79 18.78 -7.08
N MET A 23 1.64 18.03 -7.79
CA MET A 23 2.41 18.40 -9.01
C MET A 23 3.77 17.67 -9.15
N ARG A 24 3.89 16.41 -8.71
CA ARG A 24 4.94 15.53 -9.29
C ARG A 24 4.46 15.00 -10.65
N LYS A 25 4.70 15.79 -11.71
CA LYS A 25 4.70 15.34 -13.11
C LYS A 25 5.48 14.03 -13.21
N LYS A 26 4.82 12.92 -13.58
CA LYS A 26 5.50 11.67 -13.94
C LYS A 26 6.02 11.81 -15.37
N ASN A 27 7.31 12.14 -15.51
CA ASN A 27 8.02 12.15 -16.80
C ASN A 27 8.61 10.77 -17.18
N SER A 28 8.04 9.66 -16.68
CA SER A 28 8.49 8.31 -17.03
C SER A 28 7.29 7.43 -17.32
N ILE A 29 7.26 6.84 -18.52
CA ILE A 29 6.22 5.87 -18.93
C ILE A 29 6.12 4.78 -17.86
N THR A 30 4.92 4.54 -17.35
CA THR A 30 4.74 3.50 -16.32
C THR A 30 4.88 2.11 -16.93
N LEU A 31 5.25 1.10 -16.11
CA LEU A 31 5.34 -0.29 -16.59
C LEU A 31 4.03 -0.77 -17.23
N VAL A 32 2.90 -0.26 -16.75
CA VAL A 32 1.57 -0.62 -17.29
C VAL A 32 1.38 -0.01 -18.67
N GLU A 33 1.71 1.27 -18.84
CA GLU A 33 1.70 1.94 -20.14
C GLU A 33 2.66 1.26 -21.14
N GLN A 34 3.86 0.88 -20.71
CA GLN A 34 4.81 0.13 -21.55
C GLN A 34 4.23 -1.21 -22.01
N ALA A 35 3.57 -1.95 -21.11
CA ALA A 35 2.93 -3.22 -21.46
C ALA A 35 1.76 -3.02 -22.44
N ILE A 36 0.97 -1.95 -22.30
CA ILE A 36 -0.12 -1.62 -23.22
C ILE A 36 0.42 -1.25 -24.62
N ILE A 37 1.53 -0.51 -24.68
CA ILE A 37 2.17 -0.16 -25.96
C ILE A 37 2.67 -1.43 -26.68
N LEU A 38 3.24 -2.39 -25.95
CA LEU A 38 3.74 -3.64 -26.53
C LEU A 38 2.60 -4.61 -26.90
N VAL A 39 1.57 -4.70 -26.06
CA VAL A 39 0.43 -5.62 -26.24
C VAL A 39 -0.86 -4.82 -25.99
N PRO A 40 -1.49 -4.27 -27.05
CA PRO A 40 -2.68 -3.43 -26.92
C PRO A 40 -3.86 -4.13 -26.23
N GLU A 41 -3.98 -5.45 -26.43
CA GLU A 41 -5.03 -6.26 -25.79
C GLU A 41 -4.95 -6.27 -24.26
N PHE A 42 -3.78 -5.96 -23.70
CA PHE A 42 -3.58 -5.88 -22.26
C PHE A 42 -4.44 -4.81 -21.61
N GLU A 43 -4.73 -3.70 -22.31
CA GLU A 43 -5.59 -2.63 -21.80
C GLU A 43 -6.99 -3.15 -21.44
N ASN A 44 -7.57 -3.96 -22.33
CA ASN A 44 -8.90 -4.57 -22.11
C ASN A 44 -8.90 -5.48 -20.88
N ARG A 45 -7.79 -6.19 -20.64
CA ARG A 45 -7.64 -7.07 -19.46
C ARG A 45 -7.50 -6.26 -18.18
N VAL A 46 -6.73 -5.17 -18.19
CA VAL A 46 -6.61 -4.23 -17.08
C VAL A 46 -7.98 -3.64 -16.72
N ARG A 47 -8.74 -3.17 -17.71
CA ARG A 47 -10.07 -2.61 -17.50
C ARG A 47 -11.04 -3.61 -16.85
N LYS A 48 -11.03 -4.87 -17.30
CA LYS A 48 -11.83 -5.95 -16.69
C LYS A 48 -11.42 -6.21 -15.24
N LEU A 49 -10.12 -6.19 -14.93
CA LEU A 49 -9.61 -6.36 -13.56
C LEU A 49 -10.09 -5.23 -12.63
N GLU A 50 -10.05 -3.99 -13.10
CA GLU A 50 -10.51 -2.80 -12.37
C GLU A 50 -12.02 -2.87 -12.07
N GLN A 51 -12.84 -3.18 -13.07
CA GLN A 51 -14.29 -3.33 -12.91
C GLN A 51 -14.64 -4.37 -11.83
N GLN A 52 -13.93 -5.50 -11.83
CA GLN A 52 -14.22 -6.60 -10.93
C GLN A 52 -13.80 -6.33 -9.49
N ILE A 53 -12.77 -5.51 -9.30
CA ILE A 53 -12.38 -5.05 -7.98
C ILE A 53 -13.34 -4.00 -7.43
N ALA A 54 -13.86 -3.11 -8.28
CA ALA A 54 -14.94 -2.20 -7.91
C ALA A 54 -16.17 -2.98 -7.44
N LEU A 55 -16.57 -4.03 -8.17
CA LEU A 55 -17.69 -4.90 -7.80
C LEU A 55 -17.48 -5.66 -6.48
N ARG A 56 -16.25 -6.13 -6.22
CA ARG A 56 -15.91 -6.92 -5.01
C ARG A 56 -15.52 -6.07 -3.81
N GLY A 57 -15.46 -4.73 -3.95
CA GLY A 57 -15.01 -3.82 -2.88
C GLY A 57 -13.57 -4.06 -2.42
N GLN A 58 -12.70 -4.57 -3.29
CA GLN A 58 -11.31 -4.87 -2.94
C GLN A 58 -10.42 -3.63 -3.00
N SER A 59 -9.23 -3.67 -2.38
CA SER A 59 -8.37 -2.48 -2.30
C SER A 59 -7.63 -2.19 -3.62
N ASN A 60 -7.74 -0.94 -4.10
CA ASN A 60 -7.01 -0.45 -5.28
C ASN A 60 -5.49 -0.61 -5.14
N SER A 61 -4.96 -0.48 -3.92
CA SER A 61 -3.54 -0.70 -3.67
C SER A 61 -3.08 -2.12 -4.01
N THR A 62 -3.90 -3.14 -3.73
CA THR A 62 -3.57 -4.53 -4.05
C THR A 62 -3.67 -4.76 -5.56
N LEU A 63 -4.70 -4.20 -6.22
CA LEU A 63 -4.84 -4.28 -7.67
C LEU A 63 -3.64 -3.70 -8.40
N ASN A 64 -3.22 -2.49 -8.02
CA ASN A 64 -2.11 -1.80 -8.66
C ASN A 64 -0.81 -2.62 -8.55
N ASN A 65 -0.61 -3.32 -7.43
CA ASN A 65 0.51 -4.24 -7.28
C ASN A 65 0.40 -5.44 -8.22
N TYR A 66 -0.79 -6.03 -8.36
CA TYR A 66 -1.01 -7.13 -9.30
C TYR A 66 -0.82 -6.70 -10.75
N ILE A 67 -1.49 -5.64 -11.20
CA ILE A 67 -1.36 -5.11 -12.58
C ILE A 67 0.10 -4.81 -12.89
N ARG A 68 0.83 -4.16 -11.98
CA ARG A 68 2.24 -3.83 -12.20
C ARG A 68 3.11 -5.08 -12.37
N ARG A 69 2.79 -6.18 -11.67
CA ARG A 69 3.52 -7.45 -11.82
C ARG A 69 3.14 -8.17 -13.10
N ILE A 70 1.86 -8.22 -13.43
CA ILE A 70 1.38 -8.79 -14.70
C ILE A 70 1.95 -7.99 -15.89
N ALA A 71 2.06 -6.66 -15.79
CA ALA A 71 2.67 -5.83 -16.82
C ALA A 71 4.14 -6.19 -17.06
N LEU A 72 4.93 -6.47 -16.00
CA LEU A 72 6.30 -6.96 -16.15
C LEU A 72 6.36 -8.31 -16.86
N PHE A 73 5.42 -9.20 -16.55
CA PHE A 73 5.29 -10.49 -17.22
C PHE A 73 4.98 -10.30 -18.71
N VAL A 74 4.02 -9.44 -19.05
CA VAL A 74 3.65 -9.11 -20.44
C VAL A 74 4.79 -8.44 -21.19
N ILE A 75 5.56 -7.55 -20.55
CA ILE A 75 6.75 -6.94 -21.17
C ILE A 75 7.81 -8.01 -21.49
N HIS A 76 7.98 -9.00 -20.61
CA HIS A 76 8.99 -10.05 -20.78
C HIS A 76 8.66 -10.98 -21.95
N PHE A 77 7.43 -11.50 -21.99
CA PHE A 77 7.00 -12.45 -23.02
C PHE A 77 6.44 -11.80 -24.29
N ARG A 78 6.07 -10.50 -24.22
CA ARG A 78 5.35 -9.76 -25.27
C ARG A 78 4.03 -10.40 -25.69
N THR A 79 3.43 -11.18 -24.81
CA THR A 79 2.17 -11.89 -25.00
C THR A 79 1.33 -11.84 -23.72
N LEU A 80 0.04 -12.19 -23.83
CA LEU A 80 -0.83 -12.27 -22.66
C LEU A 80 -0.59 -13.57 -21.88
N PRO A 81 -0.79 -13.58 -20.54
CA PRO A 81 -0.64 -14.79 -19.74
C PRO A 81 -1.55 -15.96 -20.16
N GLU A 82 -2.68 -15.69 -20.81
CA GLU A 82 -3.62 -16.71 -21.31
C GLU A 82 -3.14 -17.46 -22.56
N GLN A 83 -2.14 -16.92 -23.27
CA GLN A 83 -1.61 -17.46 -24.53
C GLN A 83 -0.36 -18.32 -24.34
N LEU A 84 0.22 -18.33 -23.13
CA LEU A 84 1.45 -19.06 -22.83
C LEU A 84 1.15 -20.43 -22.24
N ASN A 85 2.09 -21.36 -22.42
CA ASN A 85 2.01 -22.69 -21.84
C ASN A 85 2.33 -22.66 -20.34
N GLU A 86 1.78 -23.63 -19.59
CA GLU A 86 2.01 -23.74 -18.15
C GLU A 86 3.50 -23.94 -17.82
N ASP A 87 4.23 -24.66 -18.67
CA ASP A 87 5.67 -24.92 -18.49
C ASP A 87 6.50 -23.64 -18.63
N GLU A 88 6.21 -22.78 -19.61
CA GLU A 88 6.91 -21.50 -19.80
C GLU A 88 6.68 -20.55 -18.62
N ILE A 89 5.45 -20.55 -18.08
CA ILE A 89 5.12 -19.76 -16.88
C ILE A 89 5.89 -20.28 -15.67
N ASN A 90 5.95 -21.59 -15.49
CA ASN A 90 6.69 -22.21 -14.39
C ASN A 90 8.19 -21.94 -14.50
N GLU A 91 8.78 -22.07 -15.69
CA GLU A 91 10.18 -21.76 -15.94
C GLU A 91 10.50 -20.30 -15.59
N TYR A 92 9.65 -19.36 -16.00
CA TYR A 92 9.79 -17.95 -15.63
C TYR A 92 9.71 -17.71 -14.13
N LEU A 93 8.75 -18.36 -13.43
CA LEU A 93 8.64 -18.23 -11.98
C LEU A 93 9.84 -18.83 -11.25
N VAL A 94 10.41 -19.92 -11.76
CA VAL A 94 11.64 -20.54 -11.25
C VAL A 94 12.83 -19.62 -11.47
N ALA A 95 13.00 -19.07 -12.67
CA ALA A 95 14.04 -18.10 -12.98
C ALA A 95 13.97 -16.88 -12.04
N LEU A 96 12.77 -16.33 -11.83
CA LEU A 96 12.55 -15.24 -10.88
C LEU A 96 12.83 -15.63 -9.42
N ALA A 97 12.65 -16.89 -9.03
CA ALA A 97 12.90 -17.33 -7.67
C ALA A 97 14.38 -17.57 -7.38
N LEU A 98 15.17 -17.91 -8.40
CA LEU A 98 16.60 -18.21 -8.31
C LEU A 98 17.49 -16.99 -8.57
N ASP A 99 16.99 -15.96 -9.26
CA ASP A 99 17.77 -14.78 -9.60
C ASP A 99 18.27 -14.04 -8.33
N PRO A 100 19.58 -13.78 -8.16
CA PRO A 100 20.10 -12.97 -7.06
C PRO A 100 19.64 -11.50 -7.09
N LYS A 101 19.21 -10.99 -8.25
CA LYS A 101 18.57 -9.67 -8.42
C LYS A 101 17.04 -9.76 -8.33
N SER A 102 16.50 -10.91 -7.94
CA SER A 102 15.07 -11.18 -7.92
C SER A 102 14.28 -10.16 -7.10
N PRO A 103 13.01 -9.93 -7.49
CA PRO A 103 12.10 -9.16 -6.66
C PRO A 103 12.02 -9.73 -5.25
N SER A 104 11.88 -8.85 -4.25
CA SER A 104 11.67 -9.27 -2.86
C SER A 104 10.59 -10.36 -2.75
N ARG A 105 10.68 -11.24 -1.73
CA ARG A 105 9.72 -12.33 -1.54
C ARG A 105 8.26 -11.86 -1.58
N SER A 106 7.96 -10.69 -1.02
CA SER A 106 6.62 -10.08 -1.09
C SER A 106 6.21 -9.72 -2.52
N SER A 107 7.13 -9.22 -3.32
CA SER A 107 6.91 -8.89 -4.72
C SER A 107 6.70 -10.15 -5.58
N PHE A 108 7.46 -11.21 -5.35
CA PHE A 108 7.21 -12.53 -5.96
C PHE A 108 5.83 -13.06 -5.59
N LYS A 109 5.42 -12.93 -4.32
CA LYS A 109 4.07 -13.29 -3.89
C LYS A 109 2.99 -12.52 -4.65
N HIS A 110 3.16 -11.21 -4.84
CA HIS A 110 2.23 -10.41 -5.64
C HIS A 110 2.18 -10.82 -7.12
N MET A 111 3.28 -11.31 -7.69
CA MET A 111 3.28 -11.88 -9.05
C MET A 111 2.39 -13.12 -9.11
N VAL A 112 2.66 -14.14 -8.27
CA VAL A 112 1.91 -15.40 -8.27
C VAL A 112 0.43 -15.19 -7.95
N TYR A 113 0.11 -14.40 -6.92
CA TYR A 113 -1.29 -14.11 -6.59
C TYR A 113 -1.96 -13.23 -7.64
N GLY A 114 -1.22 -12.33 -8.29
CA GLY A 114 -1.71 -11.53 -9.40
C GLY A 114 -2.10 -12.40 -10.60
N LEU A 115 -1.22 -13.31 -11.02
CA LEU A 115 -1.50 -14.28 -12.08
C LEU A 115 -2.67 -15.20 -11.72
N ARG A 116 -2.70 -15.73 -10.49
CA ARG A 116 -3.83 -16.53 -10.00
C ARG A 116 -5.15 -15.76 -10.06
N TYR A 117 -5.14 -14.48 -9.69
CA TYR A 117 -6.32 -13.62 -9.77
C TYR A 117 -6.73 -13.36 -11.22
N TYR A 118 -5.76 -13.11 -12.10
CA TYR A 118 -5.97 -12.93 -13.54
C TYR A 118 -6.65 -14.16 -14.17
N TYR A 119 -6.11 -15.37 -13.98
CA TYR A 119 -6.71 -16.59 -14.52
C TYR A 119 -8.10 -16.87 -13.97
N ARG A 120 -8.32 -16.64 -12.67
CA ARG A 120 -9.66 -16.76 -12.07
C ARG A 120 -10.67 -15.80 -12.70
N LEU A 121 -10.22 -14.61 -13.10
CA LEU A 121 -11.10 -13.65 -13.75
C LEU A 121 -11.54 -14.11 -15.14
N LEU A 122 -10.68 -14.80 -15.86
CA LEU A 122 -10.96 -15.35 -17.19
C LEU A 122 -11.73 -16.68 -17.15
N GLY A 123 -12.08 -17.18 -15.97
CA GLY A 123 -12.70 -18.51 -15.81
C GLY A 123 -11.71 -19.67 -15.94
N MET A 124 -10.40 -19.39 -16.04
CA MET A 124 -9.34 -20.39 -16.21
C MET A 124 -8.86 -20.92 -14.85
N SER A 125 -9.77 -21.53 -14.09
CA SER A 125 -9.51 -21.97 -12.72
C SER A 125 -8.41 -23.05 -12.62
N LYS A 126 -8.26 -23.90 -13.64
CA LYS A 126 -7.22 -24.95 -13.70
C LYS A 126 -5.81 -24.36 -13.64
N GLN A 127 -5.50 -23.40 -14.52
CA GLN A 127 -4.22 -22.70 -14.55
C GLN A 127 -3.96 -21.91 -13.25
N ALA A 128 -5.02 -21.35 -12.65
CA ALA A 128 -4.92 -20.66 -11.38
C ALA A 128 -4.50 -21.59 -10.21
N ILE A 129 -4.86 -22.87 -10.28
CA ILE A 129 -4.53 -23.91 -9.30
C ILE A 129 -3.13 -24.48 -9.56
N ALA A 130 -2.72 -24.62 -10.83
CA ALA A 130 -1.39 -25.10 -11.21
C ALA A 130 -0.25 -24.21 -10.70
N LEU A 131 -0.50 -22.91 -10.49
CA LEU A 131 0.47 -21.97 -9.93
C LEU A 131 0.92 -22.34 -8.51
N PRO A 132 2.21 -22.16 -8.16
CA PRO A 132 2.78 -22.62 -6.91
C PRO A 132 2.07 -22.05 -5.68
N SER A 133 1.92 -22.89 -4.65
CA SER A 133 1.42 -22.45 -3.35
C SER A 133 2.53 -21.81 -2.54
N LEU A 134 2.32 -20.57 -2.10
CA LEU A 134 3.30 -19.80 -1.36
C LEU A 134 3.13 -20.02 0.15
N LYS A 135 4.18 -20.48 0.82
CA LYS A 135 4.17 -20.64 2.28
C LYS A 135 3.99 -19.28 2.97
N LYS A 136 3.08 -19.22 3.93
CA LYS A 136 2.96 -18.08 4.84
C LYS A 136 4.07 -18.19 5.88
N GLU A 137 5.03 -17.28 5.81
CA GLU A 137 6.01 -17.08 6.87
C GLU A 137 5.39 -16.16 7.90
N ALA A 138 5.13 -16.67 9.11
CA ALA A 138 4.77 -15.84 10.25
C ALA A 138 6.07 -15.28 10.83
N LYS A 139 6.28 -13.97 10.71
CA LYS A 139 7.34 -13.28 11.44
C LYS A 139 6.81 -12.90 12.81
N LEU A 140 7.57 -13.20 13.85
CA LEU A 140 7.27 -12.69 15.19
C LEU A 140 7.42 -11.16 15.16
N PRO A 141 6.49 -10.42 15.81
CA PRO A 141 6.64 -8.98 15.93
C PRO A 141 7.90 -8.68 16.74
N VAL A 142 8.77 -7.83 16.20
CA VAL A 142 9.91 -7.31 16.95
C VAL A 142 9.39 -6.22 17.88
N ILE A 143 9.60 -6.39 19.18
CA ILE A 143 9.21 -5.43 20.22
C ILE A 143 10.44 -4.58 20.54
N LEU A 144 10.28 -3.26 20.47
CA LEU A 144 11.35 -2.32 20.81
C LEU A 144 11.50 -2.23 22.33
N ASN A 145 12.75 -2.12 22.80
CA ASN A 145 13.04 -1.87 24.20
C ASN A 145 12.90 -0.36 24.55
N TYR A 146 12.95 -0.02 25.84
CA TYR A 146 12.76 1.36 26.29
C TYR A 146 13.84 2.33 25.78
N SER A 147 15.09 1.90 25.71
CA SER A 147 16.19 2.72 25.17
C SER A 147 16.00 3.02 23.68
N GLU A 148 15.63 2.02 22.89
CA GLU A 148 15.35 2.14 21.45
C GLU A 148 14.15 3.07 21.20
N LEU A 149 13.12 3.01 22.05
CA LEU A 149 12.00 3.95 21.98
C LEU A 149 12.44 5.39 22.25
N LYS A 150 13.33 5.61 23.22
CA LYS A 150 13.85 6.94 23.52
C LYS A 150 14.64 7.51 22.34
N GLU A 151 15.46 6.69 21.70
CA GLU A 151 16.18 7.05 20.47
C GLU A 151 15.20 7.32 19.32
N LEU A 152 14.19 6.47 19.14
CA LEU A 152 13.17 6.61 18.10
C LEU A 152 12.41 7.93 18.19
N PHE A 153 12.01 8.36 19.40
CA PHE A 153 11.33 9.65 19.60
C PHE A 153 12.27 10.87 19.47
N ALA A 154 13.57 10.68 19.71
CA ALA A 154 14.57 11.74 19.57
C ALA A 154 15.05 11.94 18.12
N ALA A 155 14.97 10.91 17.26
CA ALA A 155 15.50 10.92 15.90
C ALA A 155 14.89 11.99 14.95
N PRO A 156 13.58 12.27 14.93
CA PRO A 156 13.03 13.23 13.98
C PRO A 156 13.42 14.67 14.33
N ALA A 157 13.91 15.44 13.35
CA ALA A 157 14.26 16.85 13.56
C ALA A 157 13.03 17.77 13.64
N LEU A 158 11.93 17.42 12.95
CA LEU A 158 10.73 18.24 12.91
C LEU A 158 9.73 17.85 13.99
N LEU A 159 9.22 18.86 14.72
CA LEU A 159 8.21 18.68 15.77
C LEU A 159 6.97 17.90 15.29
N LYS A 160 6.49 18.17 14.06
CA LYS A 160 5.34 17.46 13.48
C LYS A 160 5.55 15.94 13.39
N GLN A 161 6.77 15.51 13.09
CA GLN A 161 7.09 14.08 12.97
C GLN A 161 7.16 13.42 14.34
N ARG A 162 7.71 14.11 15.34
CA ARG A 162 7.72 13.65 16.74
C ARG A 162 6.30 13.45 17.26
N ILE A 163 5.43 14.44 17.09
CA ILE A 163 4.03 14.37 17.54
C ILE A 163 3.31 13.18 16.90
N VAL A 164 3.45 12.99 15.58
CA VAL A 164 2.81 11.86 14.88
C VAL A 164 3.34 10.51 15.38
N LEU A 165 4.64 10.40 15.59
CA LEU A 165 5.27 9.17 16.09
C LEU A 165 4.79 8.84 17.52
N THR A 166 4.73 9.83 18.40
CA THR A 166 4.22 9.67 19.76
C THR A 166 2.75 9.25 19.73
N LEU A 167 1.90 9.91 18.94
CA LEU A 167 0.48 9.55 18.81
C LEU A 167 0.28 8.12 18.29
N ILE A 168 1.08 7.68 17.31
CA ILE A 168 1.04 6.31 16.79
C ILE A 168 1.36 5.30 17.91
N TYR A 169 2.43 5.54 18.66
CA TYR A 169 2.84 4.64 19.73
C TYR A 169 1.85 4.64 20.89
N SER A 170 1.38 5.82 21.29
CA SER A 170 0.65 6.04 22.53
C SER A 170 -0.84 5.70 22.41
N ALA A 171 -1.46 5.99 21.26
CA ALA A 171 -2.86 5.67 20.96
C ALA A 171 -3.02 4.44 20.05
N GLY A 172 -1.90 3.78 19.70
CA GLY A 172 -1.91 2.57 18.87
C GLY A 172 -2.43 2.79 17.44
N LEU A 173 -2.26 4.01 16.90
CA LEU A 173 -2.80 4.35 15.58
C LEU A 173 -1.99 3.69 14.47
N SER A 174 -2.66 3.12 13.46
CA SER A 174 -1.97 2.74 12.24
C SER A 174 -1.52 3.98 11.46
N GLY A 175 -0.46 3.86 10.65
CA GLY A 175 0.06 5.01 9.90
C GLY A 175 -0.98 5.69 8.98
N ARG A 176 -1.96 4.94 8.45
CA ARG A 176 -3.06 5.54 7.66
C ARG A 176 -4.05 6.32 8.53
N GLU A 177 -4.32 5.85 9.74
CA GLU A 177 -5.19 6.55 10.69
C GLU A 177 -4.53 7.85 11.16
N ALA A 178 -3.23 7.81 11.48
CA ALA A 178 -2.48 8.99 11.89
C ALA A 178 -2.43 10.07 10.80
N VAL A 179 -2.27 9.70 9.53
CA VAL A 179 -2.23 10.66 8.40
C VAL A 179 -3.60 11.27 8.11
N ASN A 180 -4.69 10.53 8.35
CA ASN A 180 -6.05 11.00 8.07
C ASN A 180 -6.73 11.64 9.29
N LEU A 181 -6.05 11.72 10.43
CA LEU A 181 -6.58 12.27 11.66
C LEU A 181 -6.89 13.77 11.50
N LYS A 182 -8.11 14.18 11.86
CA LYS A 182 -8.49 15.59 11.87
C LYS A 182 -8.47 16.13 13.30
N ILE A 183 -8.31 17.45 13.42
CA ILE A 183 -8.37 18.13 14.72
C ILE A 183 -9.73 17.88 15.40
N SER A 184 -10.82 17.83 14.63
CA SER A 184 -12.16 17.53 15.14
C SER A 184 -12.36 16.08 15.61
N ASP A 185 -11.38 15.20 15.39
CA ASP A 185 -11.42 13.82 15.88
C ASP A 185 -10.76 13.68 17.25
N ILE A 186 -10.12 14.75 17.76
CA ILE A 186 -9.43 14.77 19.04
C ILE A 186 -10.33 15.50 20.04
N ASP A 187 -10.78 14.77 21.06
CA ASP A 187 -11.45 15.34 22.21
C ASP A 187 -10.41 15.60 23.30
N PHE A 188 -10.10 16.88 23.52
CA PHE A 188 -9.14 17.32 24.53
C PHE A 188 -9.68 17.26 25.96
N GLU A 189 -11.00 17.26 26.13
CA GLU A 189 -11.63 17.19 27.46
C GLU A 189 -11.65 15.74 27.96
N CYS A 190 -12.07 14.82 27.09
CA CYS A 190 -12.10 13.39 27.43
C CYS A 190 -10.76 12.68 27.18
N MET A 191 -9.78 13.37 26.60
CA MET A 191 -8.52 12.80 26.10
C MET A 191 -8.76 11.53 25.23
N THR A 192 -9.64 11.65 24.24
CA THR A 192 -9.96 10.51 23.34
C THR A 192 -9.79 10.86 21.87
N ILE A 193 -9.41 9.86 21.08
CA ILE A 193 -9.26 9.99 19.63
C ILE A 193 -10.32 9.15 18.92
N HIS A 194 -11.12 9.81 18.09
CA HIS A 194 -12.22 9.21 17.33
C HIS A 194 -11.76 8.80 15.92
N ILE A 195 -11.54 7.49 15.70
CA ILE A 195 -11.13 6.98 14.39
C ILE A 195 -12.36 6.73 13.50
N ARG A 196 -12.49 7.48 12.41
CA ARG A 196 -13.62 7.35 11.46
C ARG A 196 -13.55 6.11 10.57
N GLN A 197 -12.34 5.62 10.26
CA GLN A 197 -12.10 4.54 9.30
C GLN A 197 -11.10 3.50 9.83
N SER A 198 -11.49 2.74 10.85
CA SER A 198 -10.71 1.59 11.30
C SER A 198 -11.03 0.37 10.44
N LYS A 199 -10.01 -0.37 9.99
CA LYS A 199 -10.19 -1.66 9.28
C LYS A 199 -10.95 -2.70 10.14
N TYR A 200 -10.94 -2.52 11.45
CA TYR A 200 -11.69 -3.31 12.42
C TYR A 200 -12.82 -2.45 12.99
N LYS A 201 -14.01 -3.01 13.14
CA LYS A 201 -15.22 -2.38 13.70
C LYS A 201 -14.88 -1.49 14.91
N LYS A 202 -15.24 -0.19 14.82
CA LYS A 202 -15.13 0.91 15.79
C LYS A 202 -14.57 0.51 17.17
N ARG A 203 -13.33 0.91 17.48
CA ARG A 203 -12.84 1.02 18.86
C ARG A 203 -12.44 2.48 19.12
N PRO A 204 -12.98 3.15 20.15
CA PRO A 204 -12.40 4.40 20.62
C PRO A 204 -11.03 4.10 21.23
N CYS A 205 -9.99 4.80 20.78
CA CYS A 205 -8.66 4.71 21.39
C CYS A 205 -8.62 5.69 22.59
N ARG A 206 -8.28 5.18 23.77
CA ARG A 206 -7.93 6.02 24.93
C ARG A 206 -6.55 6.61 24.71
N SER A 207 -6.36 7.89 25.07
CA SER A 207 -5.02 8.46 25.19
C SER A 207 -4.26 7.81 26.35
N PRO A 208 -2.94 8.00 26.44
CA PRO A 208 -2.18 7.72 27.66
C PRO A 208 -2.66 8.66 28.76
N ASP A 209 -2.73 8.14 29.99
CA ASP A 209 -2.79 8.97 31.19
C ASP A 209 -1.44 9.70 31.37
N PRO A 210 -1.45 10.94 31.93
CA PRO A 210 -0.30 11.83 32.02
C PRO A 210 0.89 11.29 32.84
#